data_AF-A0A928TXF4-F1
#
_entry.id   AF-A0A928TXF4-F1
#
_cell.length_a   1.000
_cell.length_b   1.000
_cell.length_c   1.000
_cell.angle_alpha   90.00
_cell.angle_beta   90.00
_cell.angle_gamma   90.00
#
_symmetry.space_group_name_H-M   'P 1'
#
loop_
_entity.id
_entity.type
_entity.pdbx_description
1 polymer ?
#
loop_
_entity_poly.entity_id
_entity_poly.type
_entity_poly.pdbx_seq_one_letter_code
_entity_poly.pdbx_strand_id
1 'polypeptide(L)' 'MKNVNYNLVKTLHNTLDDIWRLEHYYVEDAKKAKCHSVSVMKRMMNQRKKDAKALVKEIKMRMDAGIFN' A
#
# COMPACT_ATOMS: atom_id res chain seq x y z
N MET A 1 -15.81 -10.24 -14.53
CA MET A 1 -15.70 -11.19 -13.40
C MET A 1 -15.00 -10.51 -12.23
N LYS A 2 -15.64 -10.38 -11.07
CA LYS A 2 -15.01 -9.82 -9.86
C LYS A 2 -14.28 -10.96 -9.13
N ASN A 3 -13.04 -11.25 -9.51
CA ASN A 3 -12.20 -12.16 -8.72
C ASN A 3 -11.66 -11.38 -7.52
N VAL A 4 -12.17 -11.68 -6.33
CA VAL A 4 -11.85 -10.92 -5.11
C VAL A 4 -10.39 -11.12 -4.73
N ASN A 5 -9.86 -12.34 -4.87
CA ASN A 5 -8.46 -12.62 -4.57
C ASN A 5 -7.50 -11.87 -5.49
N TYR A 6 -7.78 -11.86 -6.79
CA TYR A 6 -7.03 -11.07 -7.76
C TYR A 6 -7.06 -9.59 -7.38
N ASN A 7 -8.23 -9.06 -7.01
CA ASN A 7 -8.36 -7.67 -6.60
C ASN A 7 -7.57 -7.35 -5.31
N LEU A 8 -7.54 -8.27 -4.34
CA LEU A 8 -6.75 -8.12 -3.11
C LEU A 8 -5.25 -8.11 -3.40
N VAL A 9 -4.77 -9.05 -4.21
CA VAL A 9 -3.36 -9.11 -4.63
C VAL A 9 -2.99 -7.87 -5.44
N LYS A 10 -3.83 -7.45 -6.39
CA LYS A 10 -3.63 -6.21 -7.15
C LYS A 10 -3.59 -4.98 -6.23
N THR A 11 -4.47 -4.92 -5.23
CA THR A 11 -4.49 -3.84 -4.25
C THR A 11 -3.23 -3.84 -3.40
N LEU A 12 -2.74 -5.01 -2.99
CA LEU A 12 -1.46 -5.14 -2.28
C LEU A 12 -0.30 -4.64 -3.15
N HIS A 13 -0.22 -5.04 -4.41
CA HIS A 13 0.82 -4.56 -5.33
C HIS A 13 0.81 -3.03 -5.48
N ASN A 14 -0.37 -2.44 -5.71
CA ASN A 14 -0.49 -0.98 -5.80
C ASN A 14 -0.09 -0.30 -4.49
N THR A 15 -0.44 -0.88 -3.34
CA THR A 15 -0.08 -0.35 -2.02
C THR A 15 1.43 -0.39 -1.80
N LEU A 16 2.11 -1.46 -2.22
CA LEU A 16 3.57 -1.58 -2.14
C LEU A 16 4.28 -0.60 -3.08
N ASP A 17 3.75 -0.40 -4.30
CA ASP A 17 4.25 0.61 -5.24
C ASP A 17 4.09 2.03 -4.68
N ASP A 18 2.92 2.37 -4.12
CA ASP A 18 2.68 3.64 -3.41
C ASP A 18 3.73 3.90 -2.31
N ILE A 19 4.02 2.88 -1.49
CA ILE A 19 5.03 2.98 -0.41
C ILE A 19 6.39 3.28 -1.01
N TRP A 20 6.81 2.52 -2.02
CA TRP A 20 8.12 2.66 -2.65
C TRP A 20 8.29 4.06 -3.26
N ARG A 21 7.27 4.56 -3.95
CA ARG A 21 7.30 5.92 -4.54
C ARG A 21 7.35 7.02 -3.48
N LEU A 22 6.56 6.89 -2.41
CA LEU A 22 6.60 7.83 -1.28
C LEU A 22 7.97 7.85 -0.61
N GLU A 23 8.56 6.67 -0.39
CA GLU A 23 9.82 6.49 0.32
C GLU A 23 11.04 6.99 -0.48
N HIS A 24 11.08 6.73 -1.79
CA HIS A 24 12.25 7.03 -2.61
C HIS A 24 12.16 8.32 -3.42
N TYR A 25 10.96 8.81 -3.73
CA TYR A 25 10.79 9.95 -4.63
C TYR A 25 10.01 11.09 -3.99
N TYR A 26 8.76 10.86 -3.59
CA TYR A 26 7.84 11.98 -3.28
C TYR A 26 8.21 12.75 -2.03
N VAL A 27 8.63 12.06 -0.96
CA VAL A 27 9.06 12.73 0.27
C VAL A 27 10.34 13.53 0.04
N GLU A 28 11.30 12.99 -0.71
CA GLU A 28 12.57 13.68 -0.98
C GLU A 28 12.38 14.88 -1.91
N ASP A 29 11.54 14.75 -2.93
CA ASP A 29 11.17 15.86 -3.81
C ASP A 29 10.46 16.99 -3.03
N ALA A 30 9.46 16.64 -2.21
CA ALA A 30 8.75 17.61 -1.37
C ALA A 30 9.66 18.30 -0.35
N LYS A 31 10.67 17.61 0.20
CA LYS A 31 11.69 18.23 1.06
C LYS A 31 12.55 19.22 0.29
N LYS A 32 13.04 18.86 -0.90
CA LYS A 32 13.86 19.73 -1.76
C LYS A 32 13.10 21.00 -2.15
N ALA A 33 11.82 20.85 -2.50
CA ALA A 33 10.92 21.95 -2.85
C ALA A 33 10.39 22.73 -1.63
N LYS A 34 10.77 22.35 -0.39
CA LYS A 34 10.32 22.97 0.88
C LYS A 34 8.79 23.00 1.03
N CYS A 35 8.10 21.97 0.53
CA CYS A 35 6.65 21.86 0.62
C CYS A 35 6.18 21.60 2.06
N HIS A 36 5.04 22.19 2.43
CA HIS A 36 4.39 21.90 3.73
C HIS A 36 3.77 20.50 3.82
N SER A 37 3.68 19.78 2.68
CA SER A 37 3.06 18.45 2.56
C SER A 37 3.94 17.29 3.03
N VAL A 38 5.21 17.51 3.37
CA VAL A 38 6.15 16.43 3.78
C VAL A 38 5.60 15.59 4.94
N SER A 39 4.99 16.24 5.94
CA SER A 39 4.40 15.55 7.09
C SER A 39 3.21 14.67 6.68
N VAL A 40 2.38 15.15 5.76
CA VAL A 40 1.23 14.42 5.20
C VAL A 40 1.72 13.22 4.41
N MET A 41 2.72 13.38 3.54
CA MET A 41 3.29 12.27 2.75
C MET A 41 3.91 11.19 3.64
N LYS A 42 4.63 11.55 4.69
CA LYS A 42 5.14 10.58 5.68
C LYS A 42 4.01 9.84 6.39
N ARG A 43 2.92 10.55 6.76
CA ARG A 43 1.73 9.93 7.36
C ARG A 43 1.06 8.96 6.38
N MET A 44 0.93 9.34 5.11
CA MET A 44 0.41 8.47 4.05
C MET A 44 1.25 7.20 3.92
N MET A 45 2.58 7.33 3.84
CA MET A 45 3.50 6.19 3.75
C MET A 45 3.33 5.24 4.94
N ASN A 46 3.26 5.76 6.16
CA ASN A 46 3.05 4.95 7.37
C ASN A 46 1.69 4.25 7.36
N GLN A 47 0.64 4.91 6.88
CA GLN A 47 -0.67 4.29 6.75
C GLN A 47 -0.65 3.18 5.70
N ARG A 48 -0.05 3.42 4.52
CA ARG A 48 0.11 2.40 3.47
C ARG A 48 0.88 1.18 3.98
N LYS A 49 1.92 1.35 4.79
CA LYS A 49 2.64 0.23 5.44
C LYS A 49 1.73 -0.60 6.36
N LYS A 50 0.76 0.02 7.04
CA LYS A 50 -0.26 -0.70 7.83
C LYS A 50 -1.27 -1.41 6.92
N ASP A 51 -1.74 -0.73 5.88
CA ASP A 51 -2.69 -1.28 4.91
C ASP A 51 -2.12 -2.53 4.22
N ALA A 52 -0.85 -2.50 3.82
CA ALA A 52 -0.15 -3.64 3.22
C ALA A 52 -0.12 -4.86 4.16
N LYS A 53 0.16 -4.65 5.45
CA LYS A 53 0.13 -5.74 6.45
C LYS A 53 -1.26 -6.33 6.62
N ALA A 54 -2.30 -5.48 6.62
CA ALA A 54 -3.68 -5.93 6.70
C ALA A 54 -4.08 -6.74 5.45
N LEU A 55 -3.69 -6.29 4.25
CA LEU A 55 -3.94 -7.01 3.00
C LEU A 55 -3.25 -8.38 2.96
N VAL A 56 -1.99 -8.47 3.39
CA VAL A 56 -1.28 -9.76 3.51
C VAL A 56 -2.01 -10.71 4.45
N LYS A 57 -2.50 -10.20 5.60
CA LYS A 57 -3.27 -11.00 6.55
C LYS A 57 -4.58 -11.51 5.93
N GLU A 58 -5.32 -10.65 5.26
CA GLU A 58 -6.58 -11.00 4.59
C GLU A 58 -6.37 -12.05 3.49
N ILE A 59 -5.36 -11.86 2.64
CA ILE A 59 -5.01 -12.82 1.58
C ILE A 59 -4.69 -14.18 2.21
N LYS A 60 -3.90 -14.22 3.29
CA LYS A 60 -3.58 -15.45 4.01
C LYS A 60 -4.84 -16.11 4.57
N MET A 61 -5.74 -15.35 5.21
CA MET A 61 -7.00 -15.89 5.74
C MET A 61 -7.87 -16.52 4.65
N ARG A 62 -7.92 -15.91 3.46
CA ARG A 62 -8.67 -16.47 2.32
C ARG A 62 -8.03 -17.73 1.74
N MET A 63 -6.70 -17.78 1.69
CA MET A 63 -5.95 -18.97 1.31
C MET A 63 -6.19 -20.13 2.29
N ASP A 64 -6.10 -19.85 3.59
CA ASP A 64 -6.32 -20.84 4.65
C ASP A 64 -7.77 -21.36 4.64
N ALA A 65 -8.74 -20.53 4.25
CA ALA A 65 -10.14 -20.89 4.09
C ALA A 65 -10.46 -21.61 2.75
N GLY A 66 -9.51 -21.70 1.82
CA GLY A 66 -9.73 -22.31 0.50
C GLY A 66 -10.68 -21.53 -0.42
N ILE A 67 -10.85 -20.22 -0.22
CA ILE A 67 -11.78 -19.38 -1.00
C ILE A 67 -11.00 -18.69 -2.13
N PHE A 68 -11.17 -19.15 -3.37
CA PHE A 68 -10.39 -18.69 -4.54
C PHE A 68 -11.14 -17.76 -5.52
N ASN A 69 -12.42 -17.52 -5.26
CA ASN A 69 -13.33 -16.63 -5.96
C ASN A 69 -13.17 -15.15 -5.57
#